data_AF-A0AAU8M2I5-F1
#
_entry.id   AF-A0AAU8M2I5-F1
#
_cell.length_a   1.000
_cell.length_b   1.000
_cell.length_c   1.000
_cell.angle_alpha   90.00
_cell.angle_beta   90.00
_cell.angle_gamma   90.00
#
_symmetry.space_group_name_H-M   'P 1'
#
loop_
_entity.id
_entity.type
_entity.pdbx_description
1 polymer ?
#
loop_
_entity_poly.entity_id
_entity_poly.type
_entity_poly.pdbx_seq_one_letter_code
_entity_poly.pdbx_strand_id
1 'polypeptide(L)'
;MEEKNINCWEFKKCGREPGGKNVSKHGVCPAAAESRADGIHQGKNGGRCCWIISDSYCKINKNGGLTGKFLDCRRCEFYAIVKNSTELLVVA
;
A
#
# COMPACT_ATOMS: atom_id res chain seq x y z
N MET A 1 22.36 10.69 3.60
CA MET A 1 22.18 9.23 3.50
C MET A 1 20.73 9.04 3.09
N GLU A 2 20.47 8.55 1.89
CA GLU A 2 19.10 8.43 1.40
C GLU A 2 18.41 7.32 2.21
N GLU A 3 17.46 7.68 3.08
CA GLU A 3 16.69 6.71 3.85
C GLU A 3 15.92 5.85 2.85
N LYS A 4 16.26 4.56 2.80
CA LYS A 4 15.65 3.64 1.85
C LYS A 4 14.20 3.37 2.25
N ASN A 5 13.27 4.04 1.56
CA ASN A 5 11.84 3.85 1.75
C ASN A 5 11.39 2.45 1.31
N ILE A 6 10.94 1.64 2.28
CA ILE A 6 10.45 0.27 2.03
C ILE A 6 8.98 0.26 1.62
N ASN A 7 8.59 -0.76 0.86
CA ASN A 7 7.25 -1.02 0.36
C ASN A 7 6.50 -2.02 1.25
N CYS A 8 5.17 -2.11 1.08
CA CYS A 8 4.32 -2.94 1.94
C CYS A 8 4.73 -4.42 1.93
N TRP A 9 5.20 -4.95 0.80
CA TRP A 9 5.61 -6.35 0.66
C TRP A 9 6.94 -6.65 1.35
N GLU A 10 7.86 -5.67 1.40
CA GLU A 10 9.11 -5.75 2.15
C GLU A 10 8.83 -5.71 3.65
N PHE A 11 7.96 -4.79 4.08
CA PHE A 11 7.55 -4.67 5.48
C PHE A 11 6.80 -5.91 5.99
N LYS A 12 5.80 -6.39 5.22
CA LYS A 12 5.00 -7.57 5.57
C LYS A 12 5.71 -8.88 5.27
N LYS A 13 6.85 -8.86 4.55
CA LYS A 13 7.59 -10.03 4.07
C LYS A 13 6.68 -11.05 3.36
N CYS A 14 5.71 -10.56 2.60
CA CYS A 14 4.66 -11.41 2.02
C CYS A 14 5.11 -12.18 0.78
N GLY A 15 6.21 -11.78 0.13
CA GLY A 15 6.80 -12.49 -1.01
C GLY A 15 5.98 -12.43 -2.30
N ARG A 16 5.10 -11.43 -2.44
CA ARG A 16 4.21 -11.23 -3.60
C ARG A 16 4.62 -10.06 -4.50
N GLU A 17 5.80 -9.50 -4.29
CA GLU A 17 6.49 -8.62 -5.24
C GLU A 17 6.76 -9.34 -6.58
N PRO A 18 6.99 -8.61 -7.69
CA PRO A 18 7.43 -9.22 -8.94
C PRO A 18 8.66 -10.12 -8.73
N GLY A 19 8.56 -11.40 -9.13
CA GLY A 19 9.60 -12.41 -8.88
C GLY A 19 9.66 -12.97 -7.46
N GLY A 20 8.76 -12.55 -6.57
CA GLY A 20 8.72 -12.99 -5.17
C GLY A 20 8.35 -14.47 -5.01
N LYS A 21 8.81 -15.07 -3.90
CA LYS A 21 8.67 -16.51 -3.60
C LYS A 21 7.23 -17.05 -3.59
N ASN A 22 6.25 -16.18 -3.37
CA ASN A 22 4.84 -16.56 -3.27
C ASN A 22 4.02 -16.21 -4.53
N VAL A 23 4.66 -15.68 -5.58
CA VAL A 23 3.99 -15.30 -6.83
C VAL A 23 3.40 -16.52 -7.54
N SER A 24 4.11 -17.64 -7.60
CA SER A 24 3.62 -18.87 -8.26
C SER A 24 2.34 -19.41 -7.63
N LYS A 25 2.16 -19.20 -6.32
CA LYS A 25 1.02 -19.72 -5.55
C LYS A 25 -0.13 -18.72 -5.42
N HIS A 26 0.17 -17.43 -5.27
CA HIS A 26 -0.81 -16.39 -4.92
C HIS A 26 -0.92 -15.27 -5.94
N GLY A 27 -0.16 -15.34 -7.04
CA GLY A 27 -0.02 -14.24 -7.99
C GLY A 27 0.73 -13.04 -7.43
N VAL A 28 1.11 -12.13 -8.33
CA VAL A 28 1.72 -10.85 -7.97
C VAL A 28 0.72 -9.99 -7.20
N CYS A 29 1.20 -9.28 -6.18
CA CYS A 29 0.39 -8.33 -5.42
C CYS A 29 -0.08 -7.19 -6.33
N PRO A 30 -1.38 -6.81 -6.31
CA PRO A 30 -1.87 -5.69 -7.11
C PRO A 30 -1.12 -4.38 -6.83
N ALA A 31 -0.83 -4.07 -5.56
CA ALA A 31 0.00 -2.91 -5.19
C ALA A 31 1.41 -2.98 -5.78
N ALA A 32 1.99 -4.18 -5.90
CA ALA A 32 3.32 -4.34 -6.49
C ALA A 32 3.32 -4.30 -8.02
N ALA A 33 2.15 -4.45 -8.67
CA ALA A 33 1.99 -4.41 -10.12
C ALA A 33 1.48 -3.05 -10.65
N GLU A 34 0.89 -2.21 -9.81
CA GLU A 34 0.31 -0.93 -10.21
C GLU A 34 1.38 0.14 -10.44
N SER A 35 1.88 0.22 -11.67
CA SER A 35 2.93 1.15 -12.06
C SER A 35 2.48 2.61 -12.15
N ARG A 36 1.17 2.89 -12.26
CA ARG A 36 0.67 4.28 -12.28
C ARG A 36 0.87 5.00 -10.95
N ALA A 37 1.10 4.24 -9.87
CA ALA A 37 1.34 4.77 -8.53
C ALA A 37 2.84 4.86 -8.18
N ASP A 38 3.74 4.53 -9.10
CA ASP A 38 5.18 4.57 -8.86
C ASP A 38 5.64 5.97 -8.43
N GLY A 39 6.53 6.02 -7.43
CA GLY A 39 7.01 7.27 -6.82
C GLY A 39 6.10 7.86 -5.74
N ILE A 40 4.84 7.43 -5.62
CA ILE A 40 3.94 7.94 -4.56
C ILE A 40 4.49 7.58 -3.17
N HIS A 41 4.63 8.59 -2.31
CA HIS A 41 5.29 8.49 -1.01
C HIS A 41 6.71 7.88 -1.10
N GLN A 42 7.40 8.09 -2.22
CA GLN A 42 8.72 7.50 -2.50
C GLN A 42 8.71 5.97 -2.50
N GLY A 43 7.56 5.38 -2.86
CA GLY A 43 7.38 3.95 -3.02
C GLY A 43 7.63 3.51 -4.45
N LYS A 44 7.87 2.21 -4.61
CA LYS A 44 7.85 1.56 -5.92
C LYS A 44 6.43 1.12 -6.23
N ASN A 45 5.93 1.40 -7.43
CA ASN A 45 4.55 1.13 -7.83
C ASN A 45 3.57 1.58 -6.72
N GLY A 46 2.53 0.79 -6.42
CA GLY A 46 1.62 1.04 -5.31
C GLY A 46 2.15 0.66 -3.91
N GLY A 47 3.45 0.40 -3.74
CA GLY A 47 4.01 -0.21 -2.54
C GLY A 47 3.89 0.62 -1.26
N ARG A 48 3.88 1.94 -1.38
CA ARG A 48 3.68 2.89 -0.27
C ARG A 48 2.33 3.61 -0.31
N CYS A 49 1.40 3.11 -1.11
CA CYS A 49 0.01 3.52 -1.13
C CYS A 49 -0.93 2.32 -1.29
N CYS A 50 -0.52 1.13 -0.81
CA CYS A 50 -1.20 -0.13 -1.11
C CYS A 50 -2.68 -0.17 -0.69
N TRP A 51 -3.08 0.70 0.24
CA TRP A 51 -4.45 0.89 0.71
C TRP A 51 -5.41 1.48 -0.34
N ILE A 52 -4.91 2.14 -1.39
CA ILE A 52 -5.72 2.60 -2.52
C ILE A 52 -5.73 1.61 -3.70
N ILE A 53 -4.79 0.66 -3.76
CA ILE A 53 -4.62 -0.26 -4.90
C ILE A 53 -5.18 -1.67 -4.64
N SER A 54 -4.97 -2.21 -3.45
CA SER A 54 -5.18 -3.64 -3.19
C SER A 54 -6.64 -3.96 -2.93
N ASP A 55 -7.48 -3.99 -3.98
CA ASP A 55 -8.88 -4.42 -3.96
C ASP A 55 -9.61 -3.98 -2.66
N SER A 56 -9.32 -2.74 -2.27
CA SER A 56 -9.89 -2.09 -1.12
C SER A 56 -11.26 -1.64 -1.57
N TYR A 57 -12.21 -2.58 -1.54
CA TYR A 57 -13.63 -2.26 -1.59
C TYR A 57 -13.97 -1.44 -0.34
N CYS A 58 -13.63 -0.15 -0.38
CA CYS A 58 -14.22 0.88 0.46
C CYS A 58 -15.68 0.97 0.01
N LYS A 59 -16.58 0.33 0.75
CA LYS A 59 -18.01 0.41 0.51
C LYS A 59 -18.55 1.49 1.42
N ILE A 60 -19.30 2.44 0.88
CA ILE A 60 -20.13 3.33 1.70
C ILE A 60 -21.32 2.48 2.15
N ASN A 61 -21.55 2.38 3.45
CA ASN A 61 -22.74 1.71 3.97
C ASN A 61 -23.99 2.57 3.71
N LYS A 62 -25.17 1.98 3.91
CA LYS A 62 -26.46 2.66 3.67
C LYS A 62 -26.66 3.94 4.51
N ASN A 63 -25.82 4.17 5.52
CA ASN A 63 -25.91 5.31 6.44
C ASN A 63 -24.80 6.35 6.18
N GLY A 64 -24.10 6.28 5.04
CA GLY A 64 -23.02 7.21 4.68
C GLY A 64 -21.68 6.94 5.38
N GLY A 65 -21.56 5.88 6.18
CA GLY A 65 -20.33 5.49 6.83
C GLY A 65 -19.41 4.67 5.90
N LEU A 66 -18.10 4.91 5.97
CA LEU A 66 -17.11 4.09 5.28
C LEU A 66 -17.03 2.70 5.94
N THR A 67 -17.22 1.65 5.15
CA THR A 67 -17.08 0.24 5.55
C THR A 67 -16.10 -0.47 4.62
N GLY A 68 -15.47 -1.55 5.10
CA GLY A 68 -14.46 -2.29 4.35
C GLY A 68 -13.02 -1.95 4.71
N LYS A 69 -12.09 -2.47 3.91
CA LYS A 69 -10.65 -2.58 4.23
C LYS A 69 -9.92 -1.27 4.56
N PHE A 70 -10.46 -0.08 4.25
CA PHE A 70 -9.81 1.18 4.68
C PHE A 70 -9.78 1.36 6.20
N LEU A 71 -10.81 0.88 6.90
CA LEU A 71 -10.78 0.81 8.37
C LEU A 71 -9.66 -0.12 8.85
N ASP A 72 -9.44 -1.25 8.18
CA ASP A 72 -8.36 -2.18 8.49
C ASP A 72 -6.99 -1.59 8.13
N CYS A 73 -6.90 -0.79 7.06
CA CYS A 73 -5.70 -0.06 6.70
C CYS A 73 -5.33 0.99 7.76
N ARG A 74 -6.30 1.65 8.41
CA ARG A 74 -6.01 2.55 9.54
C ARG A 74 -5.40 1.83 10.75
N ARG A 75 -5.62 0.51 10.89
CA ARG A 75 -4.99 -0.35 11.91
C ARG A 75 -3.69 -1.00 11.41
N CYS A 76 -3.32 -0.81 10.15
CA CYS A 76 -2.10 -1.36 9.60
C CYS A 76 -0.90 -0.54 10.07
N GLU A 77 0.05 -1.20 10.72
CA GLU A 77 1.31 -0.60 11.15
C GLU A 77 2.08 0.07 10.00
N PHE A 78 2.10 -0.56 8.82
CA PHE A 78 2.75 0.02 7.64
C PHE A 78 2.09 1.32 7.19
N TYR A 79 0.75 1.40 7.24
CA TYR A 79 0.04 2.64 6.93
C TYR A 79 0.40 3.73 7.93
N ALA A 80 0.49 3.41 9.22
CA ALA A 80 0.91 4.38 10.25
C ALA A 80 2.34 4.88 10.01
N ILE A 81 3.26 3.98 9.62
CA ILE A 81 4.64 4.35 9.27
C ILE A 81 4.67 5.32 8.08
N VAL A 82 3.98 5.00 6.98
CA VAL A 82 3.95 5.89 5.80
C VAL A 82 3.21 7.20 6.09
N LYS A 83 2.16 7.17 6.90
CA LYS A 83 1.44 8.38 7.31
C LYS A 83 2.31 9.30 8.19
N ASN A 84 3.14 8.73 9.04
CA ASN A 84 3.98 9.47 9.98
C ASN A 84 5.37 9.82 9.41
N SER A 85 5.75 9.29 8.24
CA SER A 85 6.97 9.73 7.56
C SER A 85 6.79 11.18 7.13
N THR A 86 7.63 12.08 7.64
CA THR A 86 7.51 13.55 7.58
C THR A 86 7.70 14.16 6.19
N GLU A 87 7.74 13.36 5.13
CA GLU A 87 7.71 13.85 3.75
C GLU A 87 6.28 14.04 3.28
N LEU A 88 5.66 15.08 3.82
CA LEU A 88 4.54 15.75 3.16
C LEU A 88 5.06 16.30 1.83
N LEU A 89 4.86 15.55 0.74
CA LEU A 89 4.74 16.17 -0.58
C LEU A 89 3.43 16.95 -0.56
N VAL A 90 3.58 18.23 -0.19
CA VAL A 90 2.53 19.23 -0.08
C VAL A 90 1.76 19.31 -1.41
N VAL A 91 0.43 19.27 -1.26
CA VAL A 91 -0.63 19.86 -2.10
C VAL A 91 -0.67 19.53 -3.60
N ALA A 92 -1.78 18.93 -4.00
CA ALA A 92 -2.57 19.41 -5.12
C ALA A 92 -3.96 19.78 -4.60
#